data_AF-A0A2V5UGT8-F1
#
_entry.id   AF-A0A2V5UGT8-F1
#
_cell.length_a   1.000
_cell.length_b   1.000
_cell.length_c   1.000
_cell.angle_alpha   90.00
_cell.angle_beta   90.00
_cell.angle_gamma   90.00
#
_symmetry.space_group_name_H-M   'P 1'
#
loop_
_entity.id
_entity.type
_entity.pdbx_description
1 polymer ?
#
loop_
_entity_poly.entity_id
_entity_poly.type
_entity_poly.pdbx_seq_one_letter_code
_entity_poly.pdbx_strand_id
1 'polypeptide(L)'
;LEAHNGVVLDATFSSRANRKSLRDACAKADVHLQVVELDVDPSQIKRRLKARDETSAKISDARLEDFEKLSAAYKPPSELTRDLIKISTNIAVSDSVKAGLLQLAKKQAGATEGVR
;
A
#
# COMPACT_ATOMS: atom_id res chain seq x y z
N LEU A 1 -5.92 28.10 -11.02
CA LEU A 1 -6.46 26.84 -10.45
C LEU A 1 -5.30 25.87 -10.41
N GLU A 2 -4.54 25.86 -9.32
CA GLU A 2 -3.55 24.78 -9.13
C GLU A 2 -4.32 23.50 -8.86
N ALA A 3 -4.09 22.48 -9.70
CA ALA A 3 -4.72 21.19 -9.54
C ALA A 3 -4.27 20.59 -8.19
N HIS A 4 -5.23 20.28 -7.32
CA HIS A 4 -5.00 19.45 -6.14
C HIS A 4 -4.56 18.05 -6.61
N ASN A 5 -3.26 17.90 -6.88
CA ASN A 5 -2.68 16.65 -7.34
C ASN A 5 -2.64 15.66 -6.17
N GLY A 6 -3.37 14.56 -6.28
CA GLY A 6 -3.25 13.45 -5.35
C GLY A 6 -1.81 12.90 -5.35
N VAL A 7 -1.34 12.48 -4.17
CA VAL A 7 0.00 11.91 -4.00
C VAL A 7 -0.12 10.43 -3.65
N VAL A 8 0.73 9.60 -4.25
CA VAL A 8 0.91 8.20 -3.85
C VAL A 8 2.12 8.12 -2.93
N LEU A 9 1.90 7.66 -1.71
CA LEU A 9 2.97 7.36 -0.76
C LEU A 9 3.27 5.86 -0.82
N ASP A 10 4.42 5.50 -1.38
CA ASP A 10 4.93 4.13 -1.36
C ASP A 10 5.96 3.98 -0.23
N ALA A 11 5.53 3.34 0.85
CA ALA A 11 6.38 3.00 1.98
C ALA A 11 5.78 1.82 2.75
N THR A 12 6.62 1.08 3.49
CA THR A 12 6.20 -0.17 4.12
C THR A 12 5.12 0.01 5.19
N PHE A 13 5.09 1.15 5.89
CA PHE A 13 4.14 1.45 6.98
C PHE A 13 3.81 0.22 7.88
N SER A 14 4.85 -0.54 8.21
CA SER A 14 4.74 -1.91 8.76
C SER A 14 4.09 -1.96 10.14
N SER A 15 4.17 -0.87 10.91
CA SER A 15 3.63 -0.79 12.25
C SER A 15 2.33 0.04 12.31
N ARG A 16 1.43 -0.35 13.23
CA ARG A 16 0.24 0.44 13.58
C ARG A 16 0.58 1.87 14.00
N ALA A 17 1.71 2.07 14.68
CA ALA A 17 2.16 3.39 15.10
C ALA A 17 2.48 4.29 13.90
N ASN A 18 3.21 3.78 12.89
CA ASN A 18 3.56 4.54 11.70
C ASN A 18 2.30 4.92 10.90
N ARG A 19 1.35 3.98 10.75
CA ARG A 19 0.06 4.26 10.09
C ARG A 19 -0.77 5.27 10.86
N LYS A 20 -0.77 5.22 12.20
CA LYS A 20 -1.44 6.22 13.03
C LYS A 20 -0.81 7.60 12.84
N SER A 21 0.51 7.72 12.90
CA SER A 21 1.20 8.99 12.71
C SER A 21 0.87 9.62 11.34
N LEU A 22 0.83 8.82 10.28
CA LEU A 22 0.41 9.30 8.96
C LEU A 22 -1.05 9.78 8.97
N ARG A 23 -1.97 8.99 9.52
CA ARG A 23 -3.39 9.36 9.62
C ARG A 23 -3.60 10.66 10.40
N ASP A 24 -2.91 10.82 11.53
CA ASP A 24 -3.01 12.03 12.35
C ASP A 24 -2.47 13.25 11.58
N ALA A 25 -1.38 13.09 10.83
CA ALA A 25 -0.80 14.14 10.00
C ALA A 25 -1.76 14.55 8.85
N CYS A 26 -2.35 13.58 8.14
CA CYS A 26 -3.33 13.85 7.09
C CYS A 26 -4.59 14.54 7.65
N ALA A 27 -5.10 14.09 8.80
CA ALA A 27 -6.26 14.71 9.45
C ALA A 27 -5.96 16.15 9.88
N LYS A 28 -4.77 16.43 10.43
CA LYS A 28 -4.34 17.78 10.78
C LYS A 28 -4.24 18.71 9.56
N ALA A 29 -3.90 18.16 8.40
CA ALA A 29 -3.79 18.89 7.14
C ALA A 29 -5.12 18.99 6.37
N ASP A 30 -6.21 18.43 6.90
CA ASP A 30 -7.51 18.31 6.21
C ASP A 30 -7.40 17.62 4.83
N VAL A 31 -6.55 16.59 4.75
CA VAL A 31 -6.33 15.80 3.53
C VAL A 31 -6.93 14.42 3.69
N HIS A 32 -7.74 14.02 2.70
CA HIS A 32 -8.28 12.66 2.63
C HIS A 32 -7.16 11.63 2.37
N LEU A 33 -7.09 10.61 3.22
CA LEU A 33 -6.14 9.50 3.10
C LEU A 33 -6.87 8.20 2.77
N GLN A 34 -6.51 7.59 1.64
CA GLN A 34 -6.93 6.24 1.28
C GLN A 34 -5.77 5.26 1.43
N VAL A 35 -5.93 4.25 2.28
CA VAL A 35 -4.90 3.23 2.50
C VAL A 35 -5.12 2.04 1.57
N VAL A 36 -4.05 1.60 0.91
CA VAL A 36 -4.01 0.41 0.05
C VAL A 36 -2.98 -0.56 0.63
N GLU A 37 -3.42 -1.76 1.03
CA GLU A 37 -2.53 -2.86 1.41
C GLU A 37 -2.25 -3.73 0.19
N LEU A 38 -0.97 -3.98 -0.08
CA LEU A 38 -0.53 -4.95 -1.06
C LEU A 38 -0.32 -6.31 -0.37
N ASP A 39 -1.18 -7.25 -0.70
CA ASP A 39 -1.14 -8.62 -0.18
C ASP A 39 -0.38 -9.52 -1.15
N VAL A 40 0.49 -10.36 -0.61
CA VAL A 40 1.35 -11.23 -1.42
C VAL A 40 1.79 -12.42 -0.58
N ASP A 41 1.85 -13.58 -1.21
CA ASP A 41 2.25 -14.80 -0.52
C ASP A 41 3.74 -14.72 -0.15
N PRO A 42 4.15 -15.23 1.03
CA PRO A 42 5.55 -15.24 1.44
C PRO A 42 6.51 -15.85 0.40
N SER A 43 6.07 -16.90 -0.30
CA SER A 43 6.84 -17.53 -1.38
C SER A 43 7.11 -16.57 -2.55
N GLN A 44 6.14 -15.71 -2.87
CA GLN A 44 6.25 -14.70 -3.91
C GLN A 44 7.18 -13.55 -3.50
N ILE A 45 7.13 -13.14 -2.22
CA ILE A 45 8.08 -12.14 -1.68
C ILE A 45 9.51 -12.67 -1.81
N LYS A 46 9.79 -13.89 -1.31
CA LYS A 46 11.12 -14.51 -1.37
C LYS A 46 11.62 -14.63 -2.82
N ARG A 47 10.76 -15.09 -3.74
CA ARG A 47 11.07 -15.18 -5.17
C ARG A 47 11.45 -13.81 -5.75
N ARG A 48 10.69 -12.76 -5.42
CA ARG A 48 10.93 -11.40 -5.90
C ARG A 48 12.21 -10.81 -5.33
N LEU A 49 12.52 -11.03 -4.06
CA LEU A 49 13.77 -10.58 -3.43
C LEU A 49 14.99 -11.25 -4.09
N LYS A 50 14.95 -12.58 -4.28
CA LYS A 50 16.03 -13.30 -4.98
C LYS A 50 16.29 -12.76 -6.39
N ALA A 51 15.23 -12.54 -7.17
CA ALA A 51 15.37 -11.95 -8.52
C ALA A 51 15.88 -10.49 -8.49
N ARG A 52 15.73 -9.77 -7.38
CA ARG A 52 16.32 -8.42 -7.20
C ARG A 52 17.82 -8.52 -6.94
N ASP A 53 18.25 -9.47 -6.12
CA ASP A 53 19.68 -9.69 -5.83
C ASP A 53 20.47 -10.04 -7.11
N GLU A 54 19.81 -10.69 -8.06
CA GLU A 54 20.37 -11.03 -9.38
C GLU A 54 20.41 -9.85 -10.36
N THR A 55 19.72 -8.72 -10.07
CA THR A 55 19.61 -7.57 -10.99
C THR A 55 20.01 -6.26 -10.29
N SER A 56 21.25 -5.79 -10.51
CA SER A 56 21.85 -4.60 -9.87
C SER A 56 21.18 -3.24 -10.12
N ALA A 57 20.06 -3.19 -10.84
CA ALA A 57 19.42 -1.95 -11.31
C ALA A 57 18.21 -1.48 -10.48
N LYS A 58 17.94 -2.05 -9.30
CA LYS A 58 16.73 -1.74 -8.51
C LYS A 58 16.99 -0.84 -7.30
N ILE A 59 16.09 0.13 -7.13
CA ILE A 59 16.15 1.24 -6.16
C ILE A 59 15.83 0.79 -4.72
N SER A 60 15.17 -0.35 -4.53
CA SER A 60 14.86 -0.88 -3.19
C SER A 60 16.09 -1.55 -2.56
N ASP A 61 16.41 -1.15 -1.34
CA ASP A 61 17.52 -1.62 -0.51
C ASP A 61 17.31 -3.03 0.04
N ALA A 62 16.07 -3.45 0.29
CA ALA A 62 15.75 -4.76 0.83
C ALA A 62 16.30 -5.93 -0.02
N ARG A 63 16.96 -6.87 0.66
CA ARG A 63 17.55 -8.10 0.12
C ARG A 63 16.84 -9.34 0.65
N LEU A 64 17.16 -10.53 0.11
CA LEU A 64 16.56 -11.78 0.60
C LEU A 64 16.81 -12.00 2.11
N GLU A 65 17.99 -11.61 2.61
CA GLU A 65 18.36 -11.68 4.03
C GLU A 65 17.49 -10.80 4.95
N ASP A 66 16.91 -9.71 4.41
CA ASP A 66 16.01 -8.85 5.18
C ASP A 66 14.61 -9.45 5.35
N PHE A 67 14.25 -10.49 4.60
CA PHE A 67 12.89 -11.03 4.56
C PHE A 67 12.34 -11.34 5.96
N GLU A 68 13.07 -12.13 6.75
CA GLU A 68 12.58 -12.57 8.06
C GLU A 68 12.42 -11.38 9.02
N LYS A 69 13.37 -10.43 9.00
CA LYS A 69 13.29 -9.21 9.81
C LYS A 69 12.11 -8.33 9.41
N LEU A 70 11.90 -8.11 8.11
CA LEU A 70 10.82 -7.27 7.60
C LEU A 70 9.45 -7.92 7.84
N SER A 71 9.34 -9.23 7.63
CA SER A 71 8.12 -10.00 7.92
C SER A 71 7.79 -9.99 9.41
N ALA A 72 8.77 -10.17 10.30
CA ALA A 72 8.55 -10.11 11.75
C ALA A 72 8.13 -8.72 12.24
N ALA A 73 8.61 -7.66 11.58
CA ALA A 73 8.23 -6.28 11.90
C ALA A 73 6.83 -5.90 11.39
N TYR A 74 6.26 -6.67 10.45
CA TYR A 74 4.97 -6.36 9.84
C TYR A 74 3.81 -6.66 10.78
N LYS A 75 2.91 -5.67 10.94
CA LYS A 75 1.66 -5.80 11.66
C LYS A 75 0.50 -5.47 10.71
N PRO A 76 -0.41 -6.42 10.40
CA PRO A 76 -1.53 -6.20 9.51
C PRO A 76 -2.37 -4.97 9.91
N PRO A 77 -2.92 -4.20 8.95
CA PRO A 77 -3.74 -3.00 9.19
C PRO A 77 -5.16 -3.32 9.68
N SER A 78 -5.28 -4.20 10.68
CA SER A 78 -6.56 -4.60 11.30
C SER A 78 -7.37 -3.42 11.86
N GLU A 79 -6.71 -2.30 12.19
CA GLU A 79 -7.38 -1.08 12.64
C GLU A 79 -8.09 -0.30 11.51
N LEU A 80 -7.94 -0.70 10.24
CA LEU A 80 -8.45 0.00 9.07
C LEU A 80 -9.54 -0.79 8.30
N THR A 81 -10.13 -1.83 8.89
CA THR A 81 -10.97 -2.83 8.19
C THR A 81 -12.06 -2.29 7.28
N ARG A 82 -12.64 -1.11 7.54
CA ARG A 82 -13.67 -0.49 6.67
C ARG A 82 -13.10 0.40 5.56
N ASP A 83 -11.93 0.98 5.80
CA ASP A 83 -11.30 1.97 4.93
C ASP A 83 -10.13 1.41 4.13
N LEU A 84 -9.79 0.15 4.35
CA LEU A 84 -8.70 -0.53 3.68
C LEU A 84 -9.12 -1.07 2.31
N ILE A 85 -8.36 -0.70 1.28
CA ILE A 85 -8.37 -1.40 -0.01
C ILE A 85 -7.28 -2.45 0.05
N LYS A 86 -7.64 -3.73 -0.08
CA LYS A 86 -6.68 -4.83 -0.11
C LYS A 86 -6.53 -5.36 -1.53
N ILE A 87 -5.31 -5.34 -2.07
CA ILE A 87 -4.99 -5.77 -3.42
C ILE A 87 -4.03 -6.95 -3.38
N SER A 88 -4.46 -8.10 -3.93
CA SER A 88 -3.54 -9.21 -4.16
C SER A 88 -2.58 -8.85 -5.29
N THR A 89 -1.29 -8.99 -5.02
CA THR A 89 -0.23 -8.84 -6.01
C THR A 89 0.39 -10.17 -6.38
N ASN A 90 -0.28 -11.30 -6.12
CA ASN A 90 0.17 -12.62 -6.58
C ASN A 90 0.04 -12.78 -8.11
N ILE A 91 -0.64 -11.85 -8.78
CA ILE A 91 -0.92 -11.81 -10.23
C ILE A 91 0.05 -10.87 -10.97
N ALA A 92 -0.16 -10.68 -12.27
CA ALA A 92 0.63 -9.72 -13.05
C ALA A 92 0.48 -8.29 -12.51
N VAL A 93 1.53 -7.49 -12.70
CA VAL A 93 1.55 -6.09 -12.22
C VAL A 93 0.40 -5.28 -12.84
N SER A 94 0.16 -5.44 -14.15
CA SER A 94 -0.94 -4.77 -14.86
C SER A 94 -2.30 -5.09 -14.25
N ASP A 95 -2.53 -6.35 -13.89
CA ASP A 95 -3.79 -6.80 -13.32
C ASP A 95 -3.99 -6.28 -11.90
N SER A 96 -2.90 -6.24 -11.11
CA SER A 96 -2.90 -5.68 -9.75
C SER A 96 -3.20 -4.17 -9.79
N VAL A 97 -2.58 -3.45 -10.72
CA VAL A 97 -2.83 -2.01 -10.93
C VAL A 97 -4.27 -1.76 -11.35
N LYS A 98 -4.78 -2.52 -12.32
CA LYS A 98 -6.18 -2.42 -12.76
C LYS A 98 -7.15 -2.68 -11.61
N ALA A 99 -6.90 -3.71 -10.80
CA ALA A 99 -7.71 -4.00 -9.62
C ALA A 99 -7.69 -2.85 -8.60
N GLY A 100 -6.51 -2.28 -8.33
CA GLY A 100 -6.34 -1.12 -7.45
C GLY A 100 -7.13 0.10 -7.92
N LEU A 101 -6.98 0.47 -9.18
CA LEU A 101 -7.68 1.62 -9.77
C LEU A 101 -9.20 1.43 -9.75
N LEU A 102 -9.69 0.22 -10.05
CA LEU A 102 -11.13 -0.08 -10.00
C LEU A 102 -11.70 0.03 -8.58
N GLN A 103 -10.97 -0.44 -7.56
CA GLN A 103 -11.43 -0.31 -6.17
C GLN A 103 -11.42 1.15 -5.69
N LEU A 104 -10.39 1.91 -6.07
CA LEU A 104 -10.31 3.35 -5.77
C LEU A 104 -11.48 4.12 -6.40
N ALA A 105 -11.76 3.89 -7.68
CA ALA A 105 -12.87 4.53 -8.38
C ALA A 105 -14.23 4.22 -7.74
N LYS A 106 -14.46 2.97 -7.33
CA LYS A 106 -15.68 2.56 -6.61
C LYS A 106 -15.85 3.28 -5.27
N LYS A 107 -14.77 3.42 -4.50
CA LYS A 107 -14.82 4.16 -3.22
C LYS A 107 -15.08 5.65 -3.44
N GLN A 108 -14.49 6.26 -4.46
CA GLN A 108 -14.77 7.66 -4.80
C GLN A 108 -16.23 7.88 -5.22
N ALA A 109 -16.78 7.01 -6.06
CA ALA A 109 -18.19 7.08 -6.47
C ALA A 109 -19.14 6.94 -5.26
N GLY A 110 -18.92 5.95 -4.39
CA GLY A 110 -19.74 5.75 -3.18
C GLY A 110 -19.62 6.87 -2.14
N ALA A 111 -18.46 7.54 -2.05
CA ALA A 111 -18.30 8.73 -1.22
C ALA A 111 -19.09 9.94 -1.75
N THR A 112 -19.36 9.97 -3.06
CA THR A 112 -20.08 11.08 -3.71
C THR A 112 -21.60 10.93 -3.56
N GLU A 113 -22.10 9.70 -3.41
CA GLU A 113 -23.54 9.40 -3.24
C GLU A 113 -24.05 9.56 -1.79
N GLY A 114 -23.16 9.51 -0.79
CA GLY A 114 -23.50 9.72 0.63
C GLY A 114 -23.52 11.18 1.10
N VAL A 115 -23.28 12.13 0.18
CA VAL A 115 -23.32 13.58 0.41
C VAL A 115 -24.49 14.15 -0.40
N ARG A 116 -25.72 13.78 -0.03
CA ARG A 116 -26.96 14.45 -0.47
C ARG A 116 -27.99 14.43 0.65
#